data_AF-A0A3D1FBU6-F1
#
_entry.id   AF-A0A3D1FBU6-F1
#
_cell.length_a   1.000
_cell.length_b   1.000
_cell.length_c   1.000
_cell.angle_alpha   90.00
_cell.angle_beta   90.00
_cell.angle_gamma   90.00
#
_symmetry.space_group_name_H-M   'P 1'
#
loop_
_entity.id
_entity.type
_entity.pdbx_description
1 polymer ?
#
loop_
_entity_poly.entity_id
_entity_poly.type
_entity_poly.pdbx_seq_one_letter_code
_entity_poly.pdbx_strand_id
1 'polypeptide(L)' 'MRDPEYICEEELQLAIILIIKKAVGIEKEALFTETARLFGWGRNGERVENAILKAFKNLIKRGDVSLNENKVSLGNDG' A
#
# COMPACT_ATOMS: atom_id res chain seq x y z
N MET A 1 8.25 -15.82 6.76
CA MET A 1 7.57 -15.06 5.67
C MET A 1 6.09 -15.34 5.82
N ARG A 2 5.23 -14.31 5.92
CA ARG A 2 3.78 -14.52 5.91
C ARG A 2 3.35 -14.91 4.50
N ASP A 3 2.25 -15.61 4.33
CA ASP A 3 1.74 -15.94 3.00
C ASP A 3 0.70 -14.86 2.59
N PRO A 4 0.80 -14.27 1.38
CA PRO A 4 -0.13 -13.24 0.91
C PRO A 4 -1.60 -13.62 0.95
N GLU A 5 -1.91 -14.92 0.83
CA GLU A 5 -3.29 -15.42 0.87
C GLU A 5 -3.89 -15.41 2.29
N TYR A 6 -3.03 -15.30 3.31
CA TYR A 6 -3.43 -15.29 4.73
C TYR A 6 -3.31 -13.92 5.39
N ILE A 7 -2.93 -12.88 4.64
CA ILE A 7 -2.91 -11.52 5.18
C ILE A 7 -4.27 -10.87 5.02
N CYS A 8 -4.78 -10.40 6.14
CA CYS A 8 -6.03 -9.65 6.20
C CYS A 8 -5.86 -8.32 5.45
N GLU A 9 -6.84 -7.96 4.64
CA GLU A 9 -6.76 -6.75 3.80
C GLU A 9 -6.54 -5.48 4.64
N GLU A 10 -7.11 -5.44 5.84
CA GLU A 10 -6.95 -4.38 6.84
C GLU A 10 -5.50 -4.22 7.30
N GLU A 11 -4.73 -5.31 7.46
CA GLU A 11 -3.31 -5.22 7.81
C GLU A 11 -2.52 -4.55 6.67
N LEU A 12 -2.82 -4.88 5.42
CA LEU A 12 -2.19 -4.24 4.25
C LEU A 12 -2.55 -2.75 4.19
N GLN A 13 -3.80 -2.41 4.44
CA GLN A 13 -4.27 -1.02 4.47
C GLN A 13 -3.54 -0.20 5.54
N LEU A 14 -3.40 -0.76 6.76
CA LEU A 14 -2.66 -0.13 7.85
C LEU A 14 -1.18 0.07 7.50
N ALA A 15 -0.55 -0.93 6.87
CA ALA A 15 0.84 -0.83 6.42
C ALA A 15 1.02 0.28 5.36
N ILE A 16 0.13 0.32 4.36
CA ILE A 16 0.11 1.35 3.32
C ILE A 16 0.01 2.76 3.95
N ILE A 17 -0.96 2.96 4.85
CA ILE A 17 -1.16 4.25 5.54
C ILE A 17 0.09 4.63 6.36
N LEU A 18 0.69 3.66 7.07
CA LEU A 18 1.88 3.89 7.89
C LEU A 18 3.07 4.34 7.05
N ILE A 19 3.27 3.73 5.88
CA ILE A 19 4.35 4.12 4.96
C ILE A 19 4.11 5.53 4.42
N ILE A 20 2.89 5.83 3.95
CA ILE A 20 2.54 7.16 3.44
C ILE A 20 2.76 8.22 4.53
N LYS A 21 2.34 7.97 5.78
CA LYS A 21 2.55 8.88 6.92
C LYS A 21 4.01 9.18 7.22
N LYS A 22 4.91 8.23 6.94
CA LYS A 22 6.35 8.37 7.20
C LYS A 22 7.13 8.93 6.03
N ALA A 23 6.53 8.98 4.83
CA ALA A 23 7.18 9.44 3.61
C ALA A 23 6.65 10.82 3.21
N VAL A 24 7.54 11.76 2.90
CA VAL A 24 7.16 13.05 2.31
C VAL A 24 6.92 12.86 0.81
N GLY A 25 5.73 12.36 0.46
CA GLY A 25 5.36 12.03 -0.91
C GLY A 25 6.09 10.77 -1.42
N ILE A 26 5.37 9.67 -1.57
CA ILE A 26 5.91 8.40 -2.06
C ILE A 26 5.32 8.05 -3.41
N GLU A 27 6.14 7.55 -4.32
CA GLU A 27 5.63 7.02 -5.59
C GLU A 27 4.88 5.70 -5.36
N LYS A 28 3.83 5.46 -6.13
CA LYS A 28 3.00 4.24 -5.99
C LYS A 28 3.84 2.95 -6.05
N GLU A 29 4.80 2.87 -6.96
CA GLU A 29 5.66 1.68 -7.14
C GLU A 29 6.59 1.46 -5.94
N ALA A 30 7.15 2.56 -5.41
CA ALA A 30 7.94 2.53 -4.19
C ALA A 30 7.09 2.13 -2.98
N LEU A 31 5.86 2.66 -2.85
CA LEU A 31 4.91 2.29 -1.81
C LEU A 31 4.60 0.79 -1.84
N PHE A 32 4.37 0.22 -3.01
CA PHE A 32 4.05 -1.20 -3.16
C PHE A 32 5.25 -2.07 -2.77
N THR A 33 6.46 -1.66 -3.18
CA THR A 33 7.71 -2.32 -2.82
C THR A 33 7.97 -2.29 -1.32
N GLU A 34 7.81 -1.13 -0.69
CA GLU A 34 7.99 -0.99 0.76
C GLU A 34 6.93 -1.75 1.54
N THR A 35 5.68 -1.77 1.06
CA THR A 35 4.61 -2.56 1.66
C THR A 35 4.96 -4.05 1.62
N ALA A 36 5.40 -4.58 0.48
CA ALA A 36 5.82 -5.97 0.37
C ALA A 36 6.99 -6.31 1.32
N ARG A 37 7.99 -5.42 1.40
CA ARG A 37 9.14 -5.57 2.30
C ARG A 37 8.75 -5.65 3.76
N LEU A 38 7.77 -4.86 4.22
CA LEU A 38 7.29 -4.91 5.60
C LEU A 38 6.75 -6.30 5.99
N PHE A 39 6.15 -7.03 5.05
CA PHE A 39 5.64 -8.39 5.28
C PHE A 39 6.66 -9.50 4.98
N GLY A 40 7.90 -9.12 4.61
CA GLY A 40 8.96 -10.05 4.23
C GLY A 40 8.75 -10.68 2.85
N TRP A 41 7.89 -10.08 2.01
CA TRP A 41 7.69 -10.51 0.63
C TRP A 41 8.77 -9.86 -0.24
N GLY A 42 9.60 -10.71 -0.85
CA GLY A 42 10.72 -10.31 -1.69
C GLY A 42 10.28 -9.77 -3.06
N ARG A 43 10.71 -10.40 -4.16
CA ARG A 43 10.31 -9.97 -5.50
C ARG A 43 8.79 -10.13 -5.65
N ASN A 44 8.13 -8.99 -5.85
CA ASN A 44 6.68 -8.84 -6.02
C ASN A 44 6.17 -9.81 -7.09
N GLY A 45 5.73 -11.00 -6.68
CA GLY A 45 4.97 -11.88 -7.55
C GLY A 45 3.58 -11.27 -7.78
N GLU A 46 2.95 -11.61 -8.90
CA GLU A 46 1.63 -11.12 -9.30
C GLU A 46 0.59 -11.21 -8.17
N ARG A 47 0.65 -12.26 -7.33
CA ARG A 47 -0.23 -12.42 -6.16
C ARG A 47 -0.05 -11.34 -5.10
N VAL A 48 1.20 -11.04 -4.73
CA VAL A 48 1.53 -9.99 -3.75
C VAL A 48 1.08 -8.64 -4.26
N GLU A 49 1.41 -8.35 -5.52
CA GLU A 49 1.05 -7.08 -6.14
C GLU A 49 -0.47 -6.90 -6.21
N ASN A 50 -1.21 -7.94 -6.58
CA ASN A 50 -2.67 -7.90 -6.61
C ASN A 50 -3.28 -7.68 -5.23
N ALA A 51 -2.74 -8.29 -4.17
CA ALA A 51 -3.22 -8.10 -2.80
C ALA A 51 -3.02 -6.64 -2.34
N ILE A 52 -1.82 -6.10 -2.55
CA ILE A 52 -1.49 -4.70 -2.22
C ILE A 52 -2.35 -3.74 -3.07
N LEU A 53 -2.50 -4.02 -4.37
CA LEU A 53 -3.30 -3.21 -5.28
C LEU A 53 -4.77 -3.17 -4.87
N LYS A 54 -5.33 -4.30 -4.43
CA LYS A 54 -6.72 -4.38 -3.94
C LYS A 54 -6.90 -3.51 -2.69
N ALA A 55 -6.03 -3.66 -1.70
CA ALA A 55 -6.04 -2.87 -0.47
C ALA A 55 -5.92 -1.36 -0.79
N PHE A 56 -4.98 -1.00 -1.66
CA PHE A 56 -4.74 0.37 -2.11
C PHE A 56 -5.96 0.98 -2.82
N LYS A 57 -6.57 0.26 -3.75
CA LYS A 57 -7.79 0.72 -4.44
C LYS A 57 -8.95 0.95 -3.47
N ASN A 58 -9.08 0.11 -2.45
CA ASN A 58 -10.12 0.29 -1.43
C ASN A 58 -9.87 1.51 -0.54
N LEU A 59 -8.61 1.87 -0.26
CA LEU A 59 -8.28 3.13 0.42
C LEU A 59 -8.60 4.36 -0.44
N ILE A 60 -8.26 4.33 -1.74
CA ILE A 60 -8.64 5.40 -2.67
C ILE A 60 -10.15 5.56 -2.74
N LYS A 61 -10.88 4.45 -2.88
CA LYS A 61 -12.35 4.46 -2.99
C LYS A 61 -13.02 5.08 -1.75
N ARG A 62 -12.43 4.91 -0.57
CA ARG A 62 -12.91 5.49 0.70
C ARG A 62 -12.48 6.94 0.91
N GLY A 63 -11.51 7.42 0.13
CA GLY A 63 -10.92 8.75 0.30
C GLY A 63 -9.84 8.81 1.37
N ASP A 64 -9.36 7.68 1.90
CA ASP A 64 -8.28 7.65 2.89
C ASP A 64 -6.92 8.00 2.29
N VAL A 65 -6.76 7.72 0.99
CA VAL A 65 -5.54 7.90 0.22
C VAL A 65 -5.86 8.53 -1.13
N SER A 66 -5.02 9.45 -1.60
CA SER A 66 -5.11 10.06 -2.92
C SER A 66 -3.88 9.72 -3.77
N LEU A 67 -4.10 9.49 -5.06
CA LEU A 67 -3.05 9.29 -6.06
C LEU A 67 -3.09 10.46 -7.05
N ASN A 68 -2.03 11.26 -7.06
CA ASN A 68 -1.85 12.39 -7.97
C ASN A 68 -0.67 12.10 -8.89
N GLU A 69 -0.93 11.95 -10.19
CA GLU A 69 0.02 11.46 -11.19
C GLU A 69 0.61 10.10 -10.78
N ASN A 70 1.76 10.10 -10.09
CA ASN A 70 2.40 8.91 -9.53
C ASN A 70 2.65 9.00 -8.02
N LYS A 71 2.35 10.15 -7.39
CA LYS A 71 2.58 10.37 -5.96
C LYS A 71 1.34 10.03 -5.14
N VAL A 72 1.57 9.34 -4.04
CA VAL A 72 0.56 8.93 -3.08
C VAL A 72 0.66 9.79 -1.83
N SER A 73 -0.49 10.27 -1.36
CA SER A 73 -0.66 11.05 -0.13
C SER A 73 -1.93 10.62 0.62
N LEU A 74 -2.10 11.06 1.86
CA LEU A 74 -3.35 10.84 2.60
C LEU A 74 -4.46 11.73 2.02
N GLY A 75 -5.68 11.22 1.96
CA GLY A 75 -6.82 11.94 1.37
C GLY A 75 -7.45 13.02 2.26
N ASN A 76 -6.92 13.23 3.47
CA ASN A 76 -7.42 14.20 4.45
C ASN A 76 -6.35 15.18 4.97
N ASP A 77 -5.29 15.46 4.21
CA ASP A 77 -4.37 16.57 4.53
C ASP A 77 -4.93 17.91 4.00
N GLY A 78 -6.15 18.25 4.43
CA GLY A 78 -6.84 19.53 4.21
C GLY A 78 -7.13 20.24 5.53
#